data_AF-A0A9D5MBC5-F1
#
_entry.id   AF-A0A9D5MBC5-F1
#
_cell.length_a   1.000
_cell.length_b   1.000
_cell.length_c   1.000
_cell.angle_alpha   90.00
_cell.angle_beta   90.00
_cell.angle_gamma   90.00
#
_symmetry.space_group_name_H-M   'P 1'
#
loop_
_entity.id
_entity.type
_entity.pdbx_description
1 polymer ?
#
loop_
_entity_poly.entity_id
_entity_poly.type
_entity_poly.pdbx_seq_one_letter_code
_entity_poly.pdbx_strand_id
1 'polypeptide(L)'
;MITGELKNRIDSIWEIFWTGGLTNPLDVIEQMTYLMFIHDLDSADTLRAKESAMLGLPFESIFAEEVQIGNQMVDGTQLKWSVFHDFPAAKMYSVMQEWVFPFIKNLHGNKESAYSRYMGDAIFKVPTPLMLDKIVTAMDDMYEQMAKLSDTDARGDVYEYLLSKLSTAGVNGQFRTPRHIIRMMVELMQPKPDDLICDPACGTSGFLVAASEYLKENKKSEVFFNKENREH
;
A
#
# COMPACT_ATOMS: atom_id res chain seq x y z
N MET A 1 11.99 12.73 2.11
CA MET A 1 12.57 13.08 0.79
C MET A 1 13.30 11.85 0.30
N ILE A 2 12.86 11.28 -0.83
CA ILE A 2 13.43 10.04 -1.36
C ILE A 2 14.94 10.14 -1.63
N THR A 3 15.71 9.20 -1.08
CA THR A 3 17.17 9.14 -1.26
C THR A 3 17.54 8.72 -2.68
N GLY A 4 18.76 9.04 -3.12
CA GLY A 4 19.26 8.60 -4.43
C GLY A 4 19.29 7.08 -4.58
N GLU A 5 19.58 6.36 -3.50
CA GLU A 5 19.56 4.89 -3.49
C GLU A 5 18.15 4.33 -3.70
N LEU A 6 17.14 4.88 -3.01
CA LEU A 6 15.75 4.44 -3.17
C LEU A 6 15.19 4.75 -4.56
N LYS A 7 15.57 5.90 -5.15
CA LYS A 7 15.25 6.20 -6.56
C LYS A 7 15.81 5.14 -7.51
N ASN A 8 17.08 4.76 -7.34
CA ASN A 8 17.71 3.75 -8.19
C ASN A 8 17.02 2.38 -8.11
N ARG A 9 16.51 2.00 -6.92
CA ARG A 9 15.74 0.76 -6.75
C ARG A 9 14.41 0.82 -7.50
N ILE A 10 13.68 1.93 -7.38
CA ILE A 10 12.43 2.13 -8.13
C ILE A 10 12.69 2.10 -9.64
N ASP A 11 13.76 2.76 -10.10
CA ASP A 11 14.15 2.76 -11.51
C ASP A 11 14.49 1.35 -12.00
N SER A 12 15.14 0.55 -11.17
CA SER A 12 15.43 -0.87 -11.49
C SER A 12 14.14 -1.69 -11.66
N ILE A 13 13.14 -1.49 -10.78
CA ILE A 13 11.83 -2.15 -10.91
C ILE A 13 11.15 -1.70 -12.21
N TRP A 14 11.17 -0.40 -12.51
CA TRP A 14 10.60 0.16 -13.73
C TRP A 14 11.25 -0.44 -14.99
N GLU A 15 12.57 -0.60 -15.01
CA GLU A 15 13.28 -1.24 -16.12
C GLU A 15 12.91 -2.73 -16.28
N ILE A 16 12.68 -3.46 -15.18
CA ILE A 16 12.19 -4.84 -15.25
C ILE A 16 10.81 -4.88 -15.93
N PHE A 17 9.91 -3.95 -15.59
CA PHE A 17 8.62 -3.83 -16.26
C PHE A 17 8.74 -3.57 -17.76
N TRP A 18 9.57 -2.59 -18.12
CA TRP A 18 9.80 -2.21 -19.51
C TRP A 18 10.39 -3.35 -20.33
N THR A 19 11.45 -4.00 -19.83
CA THR A 19 12.12 -5.12 -20.51
C THR A 19 11.24 -6.36 -20.61
N GLY A 20 10.31 -6.53 -19.68
CA GLY A 20 9.30 -7.58 -19.69
C GLY A 20 8.12 -7.35 -20.65
N GLY A 21 8.09 -6.22 -21.35
CA GLY A 21 7.07 -5.90 -22.36
C GLY A 21 5.88 -5.07 -21.84
N LEU A 22 5.89 -4.68 -20.56
CA LEU A 22 4.94 -3.70 -20.01
C LEU A 22 5.49 -2.29 -20.21
N THR A 23 5.19 -1.71 -21.38
CA THR A 23 5.71 -0.40 -21.79
C THR A 23 4.79 0.76 -21.44
N ASN A 24 3.52 0.51 -21.10
CA ASN A 24 2.60 1.55 -20.69
C ASN A 24 2.90 2.00 -19.24
N PRO A 25 3.33 3.25 -19.01
CA PRO A 25 3.70 3.74 -17.68
C PRO A 25 2.58 3.62 -16.64
N LEU A 26 1.31 3.77 -17.05
CA LEU A 26 0.17 3.62 -16.13
C LEU A 26 0.03 2.17 -15.65
N ASP A 27 0.20 1.21 -16.56
CA ASP A 27 0.14 -0.22 -16.21
C ASP A 27 1.26 -0.57 -15.22
N VAL A 28 2.48 -0.02 -15.41
CA VAL A 28 3.60 -0.22 -14.48
C VAL A 28 3.25 0.26 -13.07
N ILE A 29 2.72 1.47 -12.96
CA ILE A 29 2.35 2.05 -11.65
C ILE A 29 1.22 1.26 -10.99
N GLU A 30 0.20 0.85 -11.75
CA GLU A 30 -0.87 -0.01 -11.24
C GLU A 30 -0.31 -1.31 -10.67
N GLN A 31 0.51 -2.04 -11.45
CA GLN A 31 1.06 -3.32 -11.01
C GLN A 31 1.98 -3.16 -9.80
N MET A 32 2.82 -2.13 -9.77
CA MET A 32 3.67 -1.83 -8.59
C MET A 32 2.81 -1.53 -7.37
N THR A 33 1.75 -0.73 -7.52
CA THR A 33 0.85 -0.38 -6.42
C THR A 33 0.14 -1.62 -5.86
N TYR A 34 -0.30 -2.54 -6.73
CA TYR A 34 -0.89 -3.82 -6.29
C TYR A 34 0.09 -4.66 -5.48
N LEU A 35 1.32 -4.80 -5.96
CA LEU A 35 2.35 -5.59 -5.26
C LEU A 35 2.75 -4.94 -3.92
N MET A 36 2.87 -3.61 -3.88
CA MET A 36 3.15 -2.88 -2.64
C MET A 36 2.02 -3.09 -1.63
N PHE A 37 0.76 -3.03 -2.09
CA PHE A 37 -0.39 -3.28 -1.25
C PHE A 37 -0.40 -4.70 -0.68
N ILE A 38 -0.08 -5.73 -1.49
CA ILE A 38 0.00 -7.13 -1.03
C ILE A 38 1.09 -7.26 0.05
N HIS A 39 2.28 -6.70 -0.18
CA HIS A 39 3.38 -6.72 0.79
C HIS A 39 2.98 -6.02 2.10
N ASP A 40 2.41 -4.81 2.01
CA ASP A 40 2.02 -4.03 3.17
C ASP A 40 0.87 -4.68 3.96
N LEU A 41 -0.03 -5.39 3.29
CA LEU A 41 -1.12 -6.14 3.92
C LEU A 41 -0.57 -7.25 4.83
N ASP A 42 0.40 -8.03 4.35
CA ASP A 42 1.08 -9.07 5.14
C ASP A 42 1.87 -8.47 6.31
N SER A 43 2.60 -7.38 6.05
CA SER A 43 3.36 -6.68 7.10
C SER A 43 2.44 -6.15 8.21
N ALA A 44 1.28 -5.58 7.84
CA ALA A 44 0.30 -5.06 8.79
C ALA A 44 -0.38 -6.17 9.59
N ASP A 45 -0.75 -7.29 8.97
CA ASP A 45 -1.29 -8.48 9.65
C ASP A 45 -0.29 -9.02 10.68
N THR A 46 0.97 -9.17 10.26
CA THR A 46 2.06 -9.64 11.13
C THR A 46 2.32 -8.71 12.31
N LEU A 47 2.29 -7.39 12.09
CA LEU A 47 2.44 -6.42 13.17
C LEU A 47 1.30 -6.52 14.18
N ARG A 48 0.05 -6.54 13.72
CA ARG A 48 -1.14 -6.66 14.58
C ARG A 48 -1.16 -7.96 15.36
N ALA A 49 -0.72 -9.06 14.75
CA ALA A 49 -0.59 -10.35 15.43
C ALA A 49 0.40 -10.26 16.61
N LYS A 50 1.57 -9.64 16.40
CA LYS A 50 2.59 -9.44 17.44
C LYS A 50 2.10 -8.52 18.56
N GLU A 51 1.48 -7.40 18.22
CA GLU A 51 0.92 -6.46 19.20
C GLU A 51 -0.18 -7.11 20.05
N SER A 52 -1.09 -7.84 19.41
CA SER A 52 -2.20 -8.52 20.10
C SER A 52 -1.67 -9.63 21.02
N ALA A 53 -0.68 -10.41 20.59
CA ALA A 53 -0.02 -11.41 21.42
C ALA A 53 0.68 -10.78 22.64
N MET A 54 1.36 -9.64 22.46
CA MET A 54 2.02 -8.90 23.55
C MET A 54 1.02 -8.34 24.57
N LEU A 55 -0.16 -7.91 24.11
CA LEU A 55 -1.21 -7.32 24.94
C LEU A 55 -2.23 -8.33 25.48
N GLY A 56 -2.15 -9.60 25.05
CA GLY A 56 -3.12 -10.64 25.39
C GLY A 56 -4.51 -10.40 24.80
N LEU A 57 -4.60 -9.70 23.65
CA LEU A 57 -5.85 -9.40 22.96
C LEU A 57 -6.19 -10.48 21.93
N PRO A 58 -7.48 -10.76 21.68
CA PRO A 58 -7.88 -11.62 20.59
C PRO A 58 -7.48 -10.99 19.25
N PHE A 59 -6.95 -11.82 18.35
CA PHE A 59 -6.53 -11.40 17.01
C PHE A 59 -7.13 -12.33 15.97
N GLU A 60 -7.73 -11.74 14.95
CA GLU A 60 -8.20 -12.43 13.75
C GLU A 60 -7.34 -11.98 12.58
N SER A 61 -6.64 -12.92 11.96
CA SER A 61 -5.80 -12.63 10.80
C SER A 61 -6.66 -12.33 9.59
N ILE A 62 -6.19 -11.39 8.77
CA ILE A 62 -6.76 -11.13 7.44
C ILE A 62 -6.61 -12.38 6.54
N PHE A 63 -5.59 -13.19 6.81
CA PHE A 63 -5.29 -14.45 6.14
C PHE A 63 -5.81 -15.62 6.99
N ALA A 64 -7.13 -15.81 6.98
CA ALA A 64 -7.78 -16.91 7.69
C ALA A 64 -7.19 -18.29 7.30
N GLU A 65 -7.25 -19.28 8.20
CA GLU A 65 -6.68 -20.61 7.95
C GLU A 65 -7.18 -21.23 6.63
N GLU A 66 -8.47 -21.10 6.35
CA GLU A 66 -9.05 -21.50 5.06
C GLU A 66 -9.79 -20.32 4.41
N VAL A 67 -9.37 -19.96 3.20
CA VAL A 67 -9.95 -18.89 2.40
C VAL A 67 -10.57 -19.47 1.14
N GLN A 68 -11.84 -19.17 0.90
CA GLN A 68 -12.51 -19.56 -0.33
C GLN A 68 -12.13 -18.59 -1.47
N ILE A 69 -11.47 -19.11 -2.50
CA ILE A 69 -11.11 -18.36 -3.70
C ILE A 69 -11.75 -19.06 -4.91
N GLY A 70 -12.81 -18.43 -5.44
CA GLY A 70 -13.66 -19.06 -6.44
C GLY A 70 -14.28 -20.37 -5.92
N ASN A 71 -13.90 -21.50 -6.54
CA ASN A 71 -14.39 -22.83 -6.19
C ASN A 71 -13.38 -23.64 -5.34
N GLN A 72 -12.27 -23.04 -4.93
CA GLN A 72 -11.22 -23.72 -4.18
C GLN A 72 -11.12 -23.16 -2.76
N MET A 73 -10.88 -24.04 -1.80
CA MET A 73 -10.43 -23.66 -0.46
C MET A 73 -8.91 -23.67 -0.47
N VAL A 74 -8.31 -22.55 -0.05
CA VAL A 74 -6.86 -22.34 -0.04
C VAL A 74 -6.43 -22.01 1.38
N ASP A 75 -5.31 -22.56 1.80
CA ASP A 75 -4.66 -22.18 3.06
C ASP A 75 -4.24 -20.71 3.00
N GLY A 76 -4.81 -19.86 3.87
CA GLY A 76 -4.56 -18.42 3.83
C GLY A 76 -3.10 -18.04 4.08
N THR A 77 -2.30 -18.90 4.70
CA THR A 77 -0.86 -18.66 4.86
C THR A 77 -0.14 -18.56 3.51
N GLN A 78 -0.63 -19.25 2.47
CA GLN A 78 -0.05 -19.19 1.12
C GLN A 78 -0.33 -17.85 0.41
N LEU A 79 -1.20 -17.01 0.96
CA LEU A 79 -1.52 -15.69 0.43
C LEU A 79 -0.59 -14.60 0.97
N LYS A 80 0.22 -14.91 1.99
CA LYS A 80 1.16 -13.98 2.62
C LYS A 80 2.37 -13.75 1.73
N TRP A 81 2.74 -12.48 1.56
CA TRP A 81 3.95 -12.09 0.82
C TRP A 81 5.15 -12.87 1.33
N SER A 82 5.37 -12.85 2.65
CA SER A 82 6.42 -13.55 3.40
C SER A 82 6.51 -15.06 3.18
N VAL A 83 5.53 -15.66 2.51
CA VAL A 83 5.48 -17.10 2.19
C VAL A 83 5.70 -17.34 0.71
N PHE A 84 4.95 -16.67 -0.16
CA PHE A 84 5.02 -16.96 -1.59
C PHE A 84 6.26 -16.37 -2.27
N HIS A 85 6.91 -15.34 -1.69
CA HIS A 85 8.11 -14.74 -2.30
C HIS A 85 9.28 -15.74 -2.40
N ASP A 86 9.30 -16.77 -1.54
CA ASP A 86 10.32 -17.83 -1.55
C ASP A 86 9.97 -19.01 -2.47
N PHE A 87 8.82 -18.98 -3.14
CA PHE A 87 8.43 -20.04 -4.06
C PHE A 87 9.23 -19.97 -5.36
N PRO A 88 9.49 -21.13 -6.02
CA PRO A 88 10.02 -21.11 -7.38
C PRO A 88 9.13 -20.28 -8.31
N ALA A 89 9.74 -19.51 -9.20
CA ALA A 89 9.05 -18.54 -10.07
C ALA A 89 7.72 -19.04 -10.67
N ALA A 90 7.69 -20.27 -11.21
CA ALA A 90 6.48 -20.85 -11.79
C ALA A 90 5.33 -21.03 -10.76
N LYS A 91 5.66 -21.48 -9.55
CA LYS A 91 4.69 -21.65 -8.47
C LYS A 91 4.25 -20.30 -7.90
N MET A 92 5.18 -19.36 -7.71
CA MET A 92 4.85 -18.01 -7.27
C MET A 92 3.87 -17.33 -8.24
N TYR A 93 4.12 -17.50 -9.54
CA TYR A 93 3.25 -16.93 -10.58
C TYR A 93 1.83 -17.52 -10.55
N SER A 94 1.69 -18.84 -10.43
CA SER A 94 0.36 -19.46 -10.31
C SER A 94 -0.35 -19.02 -9.04
N VAL A 95 0.35 -18.98 -7.90
CA VAL A 95 -0.22 -18.52 -6.62
C VAL A 95 -0.65 -17.06 -6.70
N MET A 96 0.16 -16.19 -7.29
CA MET A 96 -0.16 -14.78 -7.46
C MET A 96 -1.43 -14.60 -8.33
N GLN A 97 -1.47 -15.26 -9.49
CA GLN A 97 -2.55 -15.09 -10.45
C GLN A 97 -3.86 -15.76 -10.00
N GLU A 98 -3.79 -16.96 -9.45
CA GLU A 98 -4.97 -17.79 -9.13
C GLU A 98 -5.50 -17.53 -7.72
N TRP A 99 -4.64 -17.16 -6.77
CA TRP A 99 -5.01 -17.05 -5.36
C TRP A 99 -4.84 -15.63 -4.80
N VAL A 100 -3.64 -15.08 -4.78
CA VAL A 100 -3.35 -13.79 -4.12
C VAL A 100 -4.12 -12.64 -4.75
N PHE A 101 -4.06 -12.51 -6.09
CA PHE A 101 -4.70 -11.40 -6.79
C PHE A 101 -6.24 -11.46 -6.70
N PRO A 102 -6.90 -12.62 -6.90
CA PRO A 102 -8.33 -12.76 -6.63
C PRO A 102 -8.72 -12.51 -5.17
N PHE A 103 -7.87 -12.91 -4.21
CA PHE A 103 -8.10 -12.64 -2.79
C PHE A 103 -8.14 -11.15 -2.50
N ILE A 104 -7.12 -10.38 -2.92
CA ILE A 104 -7.10 -8.93 -2.67
C ILE A 104 -8.26 -8.22 -3.36
N LYS A 105 -8.66 -8.64 -4.57
CA LYS A 105 -9.81 -8.04 -5.27
C LYS A 105 -11.11 -8.12 -4.47
N ASN A 106 -11.25 -9.15 -3.64
CA ASN A 106 -12.42 -9.40 -2.81
C ASN A 106 -12.18 -9.08 -1.33
N LEU A 107 -11.07 -8.41 -1.01
CA LEU A 107 -10.72 -8.01 0.34
C LEU A 107 -11.77 -7.01 0.84
N HIS A 108 -12.43 -7.36 1.95
CA HIS A 108 -13.63 -6.71 2.49
C HIS A 108 -14.87 -6.92 1.62
N GLY A 109 -15.70 -7.91 1.99
CA GLY A 109 -16.95 -8.28 1.31
C GLY A 109 -18.05 -7.19 1.26
N ASN A 110 -17.75 -5.97 1.70
CA ASN A 110 -18.63 -4.83 1.54
C ASN A 110 -18.44 -4.21 0.15
N LYS A 111 -19.31 -4.58 -0.79
CA LYS A 111 -19.26 -4.16 -2.21
C LYS A 111 -19.36 -2.64 -2.42
N GLU A 112 -19.72 -1.88 -1.39
CA GLU A 112 -19.88 -0.43 -1.49
C GLU A 112 -18.61 0.37 -1.15
N SER A 113 -17.56 -0.27 -0.64
CA SER A 113 -16.33 0.43 -0.27
C SER A 113 -15.62 1.03 -1.50
N ALA A 114 -14.90 2.13 -1.32
CA ALA A 114 -14.11 2.75 -2.40
C ALA A 114 -13.11 1.74 -2.98
N TYR A 115 -12.46 0.96 -2.11
CA TYR A 115 -11.52 -0.10 -2.49
C TYR A 115 -12.15 -1.12 -3.45
N SER A 116 -13.33 -1.66 -3.09
CA SER A 116 -14.04 -2.67 -3.88
C SER A 116 -14.38 -2.17 -5.29
N ARG A 117 -14.68 -0.87 -5.45
CA ARG A 117 -14.94 -0.26 -6.77
C ARG A 117 -13.68 -0.17 -7.62
N TYR A 118 -12.57 0.30 -7.05
CA TYR A 118 -11.30 0.41 -7.78
C TYR A 118 -10.70 -0.96 -8.13
N MET A 119 -10.84 -1.95 -7.25
CA MET A 119 -10.29 -3.29 -7.48
C MET A 119 -11.15 -4.18 -8.36
N GLY A 120 -12.44 -3.86 -8.56
CA GLY A 120 -13.36 -4.69 -9.35
C GLY A 120 -12.84 -5.00 -10.76
N ASP A 121 -12.34 -3.98 -11.46
CA ASP A 121 -11.81 -4.09 -12.82
C ASP A 121 -10.27 -4.27 -12.87
N ALA A 122 -9.62 -4.42 -11.71
CA ALA A 122 -8.18 -4.62 -11.64
C ALA A 122 -7.78 -5.95 -12.31
N ILE A 123 -6.68 -5.91 -13.09
CA ILE A 123 -6.13 -7.06 -13.79
C ILE A 123 -4.65 -7.17 -13.45
N PHE A 124 -4.20 -8.39 -13.14
CA PHE A 124 -2.79 -8.71 -13.01
C PHE A 124 -2.19 -8.85 -14.41
N LYS A 125 -1.27 -7.94 -14.76
CA LYS A 125 -0.74 -7.77 -16.12
C LYS A 125 0.67 -8.32 -16.30
N VAL A 126 1.32 -8.82 -15.24
CA VAL A 126 2.69 -9.36 -15.33
C VAL A 126 2.69 -10.61 -16.22
N PRO A 127 3.41 -10.62 -17.35
CA PRO A 127 3.25 -11.63 -18.39
C PRO A 127 3.96 -12.97 -18.14
N THR A 128 5.01 -13.00 -17.31
CA THR A 128 5.82 -14.23 -17.14
C THR A 128 6.24 -14.49 -15.70
N PRO A 129 6.44 -15.77 -15.33
CA PRO A 129 6.95 -16.14 -14.01
C PRO A 129 8.30 -15.52 -13.67
N LEU A 130 9.25 -15.53 -14.61
CA LEU A 130 10.59 -14.98 -14.40
C LEU A 130 10.57 -13.46 -14.19
N MET A 131 9.60 -12.78 -14.81
CA MET A 131 9.44 -11.34 -14.61
C MET A 131 8.88 -11.04 -13.22
N LEU A 132 7.84 -11.78 -12.78
CA LEU A 132 7.30 -11.61 -11.43
C LEU A 132 8.39 -11.85 -10.38
N ASP A 133 9.19 -12.89 -10.54
CA ASP A 133 10.32 -13.22 -9.67
C ASP A 133 11.29 -12.05 -9.50
N LYS A 134 11.75 -11.47 -10.61
CA LYS A 134 12.61 -10.28 -10.60
C LYS A 134 11.96 -9.09 -9.91
N ILE A 135 10.66 -8.85 -10.13
CA ILE A 135 9.94 -7.74 -9.51
C ILE A 135 9.86 -7.94 -8.00
N VAL A 136 9.45 -9.14 -7.55
CA VAL A 136 9.32 -9.48 -6.13
C VAL A 136 10.66 -9.30 -5.42
N THR A 137 11.75 -9.86 -5.96
CA THR A 137 13.10 -9.67 -5.39
C THR A 137 13.50 -8.19 -5.33
N ALA A 138 13.26 -7.43 -6.40
CA ALA A 138 13.61 -6.01 -6.43
C ALA A 138 12.75 -5.18 -5.46
N MET A 139 11.52 -5.61 -5.19
CA MET A 139 10.65 -5.00 -4.19
C MET A 139 11.11 -5.32 -2.77
N ASP A 140 11.50 -6.55 -2.47
CA ASP A 140 12.05 -6.90 -1.15
C ASP A 140 13.29 -6.04 -0.84
N ASP A 141 14.22 -5.92 -1.79
CA ASP A 141 15.37 -5.02 -1.71
C ASP A 141 14.95 -3.56 -1.43
N MET A 142 13.89 -3.08 -2.09
CA MET A 142 13.36 -1.73 -1.90
C MET A 142 12.80 -1.56 -0.48
N TYR A 143 12.06 -2.54 0.03
CA TYR A 143 11.49 -2.51 1.39
C TYR A 143 12.57 -2.59 2.47
N GLU A 144 13.62 -3.39 2.27
CA GLU A 144 14.78 -3.40 3.18
C GLU A 144 15.45 -2.03 3.27
N GLN A 145 15.58 -1.32 2.13
CA GLN A 145 16.14 0.03 2.11
C GLN A 145 15.22 1.04 2.79
N MET A 146 13.90 0.94 2.58
CA MET A 146 12.93 1.77 3.28
C MET A 146 12.97 1.56 4.79
N ALA A 147 13.12 0.31 5.26
CA ALA A 147 13.21 0.00 6.68
C ALA A 147 14.40 0.69 7.38
N LYS A 148 15.51 0.91 6.66
CA LYS A 148 16.69 1.64 7.19
C LYS A 148 16.45 3.13 7.35
N LEU A 149 15.49 3.72 6.64
CA LEU A 149 15.31 5.17 6.58
C LEU A 149 14.54 5.74 7.78
N SER A 150 13.98 4.91 8.67
CA SER A 150 13.21 5.32 9.87
C SER A 150 12.06 6.31 9.64
N ASP A 151 11.76 6.62 8.38
CA ASP A 151 10.83 7.67 7.97
C ASP A 151 9.49 7.03 7.57
N THR A 152 8.44 7.37 8.32
CA THR A 152 7.07 6.91 8.08
C THR A 152 6.56 7.32 6.68
N ASP A 153 7.13 8.36 6.05
CA ASP A 153 6.69 8.88 4.73
C ASP A 153 7.40 8.20 3.53
N ALA A 154 8.22 7.17 3.75
CA ALA A 154 8.98 6.50 2.67
C ALA A 154 8.06 5.94 1.55
N ARG A 155 6.91 5.36 1.93
CA ARG A 155 5.92 4.82 0.96
C ARG A 155 5.30 5.91 0.08
N GLY A 156 4.94 7.04 0.68
CA GLY A 156 4.40 8.19 -0.04
C GLY A 156 5.42 8.75 -1.02
N ASP A 157 6.68 8.87 -0.58
CA ASP A 157 7.78 9.33 -1.41
C ASP A 157 8.07 8.38 -2.61
N VAL A 158 7.94 7.05 -2.43
CA VAL A 158 8.02 6.06 -3.53
C VAL A 158 6.90 6.27 -4.55
N TYR A 159 5.65 6.35 -4.09
CA TYR A 159 4.49 6.52 -4.97
C TYR A 159 4.55 7.85 -5.75
N GLU A 160 4.95 8.93 -5.09
CA GLU A 160 5.16 10.24 -5.73
C GLU A 160 6.27 10.18 -6.78
N TYR A 161 7.36 9.46 -6.49
CA TYR A 161 8.43 9.27 -7.47
C TYR A 161 7.95 8.47 -8.69
N LEU A 162 7.14 7.44 -8.49
CA LEU A 162 6.50 6.70 -9.59
C LEU A 162 5.63 7.61 -10.46
N LEU A 163 4.78 8.44 -9.84
CA LEU A 163 3.96 9.42 -10.58
C LEU A 163 4.81 10.43 -11.37
N SER A 164 5.97 10.81 -10.86
CA SER A 164 6.90 11.70 -11.58
C SER A 164 7.42 11.07 -12.88
N LYS A 165 7.47 9.74 -12.98
CA LYS A 165 7.91 9.01 -14.19
C LYS A 165 6.85 9.01 -15.30
N LEU A 166 5.57 9.18 -14.98
CA LEU A 166 4.52 9.46 -15.97
C LEU A 166 4.75 10.81 -16.68
N SER A 167 5.40 11.75 -15.98
CA SER A 167 5.40 13.17 -16.31
C SER A 167 6.62 13.58 -17.15
N THR A 168 6.90 12.84 -18.24
CA THR A 168 7.76 13.36 -19.33
C THR A 168 7.06 14.49 -20.13
N ALA A 169 5.76 14.73 -19.89
CA ALA A 169 5.01 15.89 -20.36
C ALA A 169 4.66 16.79 -19.15
N GLY A 170 5.30 17.96 -19.06
CA GLY A 170 5.40 18.73 -17.83
C GLY A 170 4.09 19.30 -17.29
N VAL A 171 3.73 18.91 -16.06
CA VAL A 171 2.79 19.65 -15.19
C VAL A 171 3.08 19.35 -13.70
N ASN A 172 4.34 19.49 -13.27
CA ASN A 172 4.88 19.03 -11.96
C ASN A 172 4.25 19.63 -10.68
N GLY A 173 3.23 20.48 -10.76
CA GLY A 173 2.64 21.17 -9.60
C GLY A 173 1.17 20.88 -9.32
N GLN A 174 0.48 20.07 -10.14
CA GLN A 174 -1.00 20.02 -10.11
C GLN A 174 -1.61 19.07 -9.06
N PHE A 175 -0.84 18.14 -8.49
CA PHE A 175 -1.37 17.11 -7.57
C PHE A 175 -0.81 17.14 -6.14
N ARG A 176 0.21 17.97 -5.85
CA ARG A 176 0.91 17.93 -4.57
C ARG A 176 1.16 19.31 -3.98
N THR A 177 0.78 19.46 -2.71
CA THR A 177 1.24 20.55 -1.85
C THR A 177 2.49 20.10 -1.07
N PRO A 178 3.58 20.89 -0.99
CA PRO A 178 4.75 20.53 -0.19
C PRO A 178 4.41 20.18 1.27
N ARG A 179 5.01 19.11 1.82
CA ARG A 179 4.67 18.58 3.16
C ARG A 179 4.77 19.60 4.28
N HIS A 180 5.80 20.46 4.26
CA HIS A 180 5.96 21.51 5.26
C HIS A 180 4.83 22.55 5.19
N ILE A 181 4.28 22.81 4.01
CA ILE A 181 3.10 23.68 3.84
C ILE A 181 1.85 22.99 4.39
N ILE A 182 1.64 21.72 4.05
CA ILE A 182 0.51 20.93 4.59
C ILE A 182 0.55 20.92 6.11
N ARG A 183 1.69 20.54 6.71
CA ARG A 183 1.87 20.46 8.17
C ARG A 183 1.62 21.82 8.83
N MET A 184 2.24 22.87 8.33
CA MET A 184 2.00 24.23 8.83
C MET A 184 0.52 24.61 8.75
N MET A 185 -0.16 24.33 7.64
CA MET A 185 -1.59 24.65 7.49
C MET A 185 -2.46 23.86 8.47
N VAL A 186 -2.20 22.56 8.67
CA VAL A 186 -2.91 21.73 9.64
C VAL A 186 -2.64 22.18 11.08
N GLU A 187 -1.38 22.48 11.42
CA GLU A 187 -1.00 23.00 12.74
C GLU A 187 -1.66 24.34 13.07
N LEU A 188 -1.81 25.22 12.07
CA LEU A 188 -2.54 26.47 12.21
C LEU A 188 -4.05 26.27 12.31
N MET A 189 -4.60 25.28 11.61
CA MET A 189 -6.03 24.98 11.60
C MET A 189 -6.50 24.33 12.91
N GLN A 190 -5.64 23.54 13.56
CA GLN A 190 -5.91 22.85 14.83
C GLN A 190 -7.21 22.04 14.81
N PRO A 191 -7.33 21.04 13.90
CA PRO A 191 -8.56 20.25 13.79
C PRO A 191 -8.89 19.55 15.10
N LYS A 192 -10.18 19.41 15.37
CA LYS A 192 -10.71 18.70 16.54
C LYS A 192 -11.23 17.32 16.17
N PRO A 193 -11.34 16.39 17.14
CA PRO A 193 -11.82 15.03 16.90
C PRO A 193 -13.26 14.96 16.36
N ASP A 194 -14.08 15.98 16.64
CA ASP A 194 -15.48 16.10 16.22
C ASP A 194 -15.67 16.95 14.96
N ASP A 195 -14.58 17.38 14.31
CA ASP A 195 -14.64 18.14 13.07
C ASP A 195 -14.82 17.21 11.85
N LEU A 196 -15.73 17.57 10.96
CA LEU A 196 -15.81 16.97 9.63
C LEU A 196 -14.77 17.62 8.69
N ILE A 197 -13.72 16.87 8.34
CA ILE A 197 -12.64 17.35 7.47
C ILE A 197 -12.90 16.91 6.03
N CYS A 198 -12.88 17.87 5.10
CA CYS A 198 -13.06 17.63 3.67
C CYS A 198 -11.96 18.33 2.88
N ASP A 199 -11.36 17.59 1.93
CA ASP A 199 -10.46 18.14 0.92
C ASP A 199 -11.04 17.85 -0.48
N PRO A 200 -11.69 18.84 -1.12
CA PRO A 200 -12.37 18.65 -2.40
C PRO A 200 -11.42 18.49 -3.59
N ALA A 201 -10.11 18.71 -3.39
CA ALA A 201 -9.07 18.57 -4.40
C ALA A 201 -7.89 17.74 -3.85
N CYS A 202 -8.22 16.66 -3.14
CA CYS A 202 -7.28 15.97 -2.26
C CYS A 202 -6.01 15.43 -2.90
N GLY A 203 -5.98 15.17 -4.22
CA GLY A 203 -4.81 14.62 -4.90
C GLY A 203 -4.33 13.35 -4.21
N THR A 204 -3.09 13.35 -3.69
CA THR A 204 -2.53 12.24 -2.89
C THR A 204 -3.00 12.22 -1.43
N SER A 205 -4.10 12.92 -1.11
CA SER A 205 -4.73 13.04 0.20
C SER A 205 -3.83 13.60 1.30
N GLY A 206 -2.87 14.45 0.93
CA GLY A 206 -1.85 14.94 1.85
C GLY A 206 -2.39 15.71 3.07
N PHE A 207 -3.42 16.55 2.89
CA PHE A 207 -4.06 17.26 3.99
C PHE A 207 -4.84 16.34 4.92
N LEU A 208 -5.56 15.36 4.38
CA LEU A 208 -6.36 14.42 5.16
C LEU A 208 -5.46 13.53 6.04
N VAL A 209 -4.36 13.03 5.46
CA VAL A 209 -3.36 12.25 6.21
C VAL A 209 -2.73 13.08 7.32
N ALA A 210 -2.28 14.30 7.01
CA ALA A 210 -1.65 15.18 8.00
C ALA A 210 -2.62 15.60 9.12
N ALA A 211 -3.90 15.83 8.82
CA ALA A 211 -4.91 16.11 9.83
C ALA A 211 -5.14 14.90 10.76
N SER A 212 -5.18 13.69 10.20
CA SER A 212 -5.27 12.45 10.99
C SER A 212 -4.04 12.25 11.88
N GLU A 213 -2.83 12.54 11.39
CA GLU A 213 -1.59 12.48 12.17
C GLU A 213 -1.62 13.50 13.32
N TYR A 214 -2.01 14.75 13.03
CA TYR A 214 -2.12 15.81 14.04
C TYR A 214 -3.07 15.43 15.18
N LEU A 215 -4.26 14.90 14.85
CA LEU A 215 -5.23 14.42 15.84
C LEU A 215 -4.67 13.26 16.68
N LYS A 216 -3.96 12.33 16.04
CA LYS A 216 -3.35 11.18 16.72
C LYS A 216 -2.27 11.60 17.72
N GLU A 217 -1.48 12.62 17.38
CA GLU A 217 -0.37 13.11 18.22
C GLU A 217 -0.85 14.05 19.33
N ASN A 218 -1.73 15.00 19.00
CA ASN A 218 -2.10 16.10 19.90
C ASN A 218 -3.42 15.87 20.66
N LYS A 219 -4.28 14.99 20.13
CA LYS A 219 -5.65 14.76 20.64
C LYS A 219 -5.91 13.29 20.99
N LYS A 220 -4.84 12.53 21.26
CA LYS A 220 -4.89 11.07 21.49
C LYS A 220 -5.96 10.63 22.48
N SER A 221 -6.11 11.32 23.61
CA SER A 221 -7.14 10.99 24.61
C SER A 221 -8.56 11.25 24.12
N GLU A 222 -8.75 12.33 23.39
CA GLU A 222 -10.06 12.76 22.89
C GLU A 222 -10.50 11.90 21.70
N VAL A 223 -9.56 11.36 20.91
CA VAL A 223 -9.82 10.50 19.74
C VAL A 223 -9.94 9.02 20.11
N PHE A 224 -9.00 8.47 20.89
CA PHE A 224 -8.92 7.02 21.11
C PHE A 224 -9.58 6.54 22.41
N PHE A 225 -9.76 7.41 23.42
CA PHE A 225 -10.40 7.03 24.68
C PHE A 225 -11.88 7.44 24.76
N ASN A 226 -12.37 8.24 23.81
CA ASN A 226 -13.79 8.49 23.63
C ASN A 226 -14.33 7.62 22.50
N LYS A 227 -15.27 6.72 22.82
CA LYS A 227 -15.85 5.79 21.85
C LYS A 227 -16.65 6.51 20.75
N GLU A 228 -17.36 7.58 21.08
CA GLU A 228 -18.16 8.35 20.12
C GLU A 228 -17.26 9.03 19.08
N ASN A 229 -16.18 9.67 19.53
CA ASN A 229 -15.20 10.30 18.64
C ASN A 229 -14.39 9.30 17.80
N ARG A 230 -14.33 8.03 18.22
CA ARG A 230 -13.66 6.97 17.46
C ARG A 230 -14.54 6.41 16.34
N GLU A 231 -15.86 6.53 16.48
CA GLU A 231 -16.84 6.05 15.49
C GLU A 231 -17.26 7.15 14.51
N HIS A 232 -17.03 8.42 14.85
CA HIS A 232 -17.13 9.57 13.94
C HIS A 232 -16.04 9.53 12.86
#